data_AF-A0A147HRA2-F1
#
_entry.id   AF-A0A147HRA2-F1
#
_cell.length_a   1.000
_cell.length_b   1.000
_cell.length_c   1.000
_cell.angle_alpha   90.00
_cell.angle_beta   90.00
_cell.angle_gamma   90.00
#
_symmetry.space_group_name_H-M   'P 1'
#
loop_
_entity.id
_entity.type
_entity.pdbx_description
1 polymer ?
#
loop_
_entity_poly.entity_id
_entity_poly.type
_entity_poly.pdbx_seq_one_letter_code
_entity_poly.pdbx_strand_id
1 'polypeptide(L)'
;EGMPIDLIPTAYLAKGNYFSCSARAPFSHLIYPVPEPGGLGVHLTLDMAGQARFGPDVEWIDRIDYAVDPARAERFYPAIRKYWPTLPDGALMPSYSGIRPKIVPPAVATQDFLIQGPTDHGVAGLINLFGIESPGLTSSLAVADHVGELAGL
;
A
#
# COMPACT_ATOMS: atom_id res chain seq x y z
N GLU A 1 -24.54 17.03 18.57
CA GLU A 1 -23.51 16.06 19.02
C GLU A 1 -23.01 15.32 17.79
N GLY A 2 -21.70 15.20 17.63
CA GLY A 2 -21.09 14.62 16.44
C GLY A 2 -19.62 14.30 16.71
N MET A 3 -18.93 13.72 15.72
CA MET A 3 -17.53 13.33 15.85
C MET A 3 -16.66 14.55 16.26
N PRO A 4 -15.89 14.47 17.36
CA PRO A 4 -14.96 15.52 17.73
C PRO A 4 -13.88 15.70 16.64
N ILE A 5 -13.75 16.92 16.11
CA ILE A 5 -12.88 17.19 14.95
C ILE A 5 -11.40 16.87 15.25
N ASP A 6 -10.96 17.10 16.49
CA ASP A 6 -9.58 16.86 16.92
C ASP A 6 -9.22 15.37 17.00
N LEU A 7 -10.23 14.49 16.97
CA LEU A 7 -10.04 13.03 16.94
C LEU A 7 -10.04 12.45 15.51
N ILE A 8 -10.33 13.28 14.50
CA ILE A 8 -10.27 12.89 13.08
C ILE A 8 -8.85 13.17 12.57
N PRO A 9 -8.07 12.14 12.22
CA PRO A 9 -6.72 12.37 11.71
C PRO A 9 -6.75 13.04 10.33
N THR A 10 -5.68 13.77 10.01
CA THR A 10 -5.48 14.31 8.66
C THR A 10 -5.21 13.17 7.68
N ALA A 11 -5.96 13.11 6.58
CA ALA A 11 -5.76 12.12 5.54
C ALA A 11 -4.64 12.53 4.57
N TYR A 12 -3.79 11.56 4.23
CA TYR A 12 -2.74 11.68 3.22
C TYR A 12 -2.84 10.51 2.25
N LEU A 13 -2.38 10.70 1.01
CA LEU A 13 -2.49 9.70 -0.05
C LEU A 13 -1.08 9.24 -0.48
N ALA A 14 -0.74 8.00 -0.17
CA ALA A 14 0.50 7.37 -0.62
C ALA A 14 0.19 6.34 -1.70
N LYS A 15 0.31 6.78 -2.96
CA LYS A 15 0.13 5.94 -4.15
C LYS A 15 1.31 5.00 -4.33
N GLY A 16 0.99 3.79 -4.77
CA GLY A 16 1.95 2.79 -5.19
C GLY A 16 1.62 2.34 -6.61
N ASN A 17 2.60 2.48 -7.50
CA ASN A 17 2.49 2.10 -8.90
C ASN A 17 3.05 0.70 -9.12
N TYR A 18 2.40 -0.07 -9.98
CA TYR A 18 2.81 -1.42 -10.35
C TYR A 18 3.06 -1.51 -11.86
N PHE A 19 4.10 -2.24 -12.22
CA PHE A 19 4.46 -2.54 -13.60
C PHE A 19 4.38 -4.05 -13.84
N SER A 20 3.73 -4.46 -14.93
CA SER A 20 3.82 -5.83 -15.42
C SER A 20 5.11 -6.00 -16.22
N CYS A 21 5.52 -7.24 -16.43
CA CYS A 21 6.71 -7.56 -17.22
C CYS A 21 6.32 -8.38 -18.45
N SER A 22 6.76 -7.96 -19.63
CA SER A 22 6.56 -8.71 -20.87
C SER A 22 7.49 -9.92 -20.98
N ALA A 23 8.61 -9.91 -20.26
CA ALA A 23 9.52 -11.05 -20.15
C ALA A 23 9.06 -12.03 -19.07
N ARG A 24 9.23 -13.33 -19.34
CA ARG A 24 8.98 -14.37 -18.33
C ARG A 24 9.99 -14.24 -17.20
N ALA A 25 9.51 -13.95 -15.99
CA ALA A 25 10.38 -13.90 -14.82
C ALA A 25 10.92 -15.30 -14.48
N PRO A 26 12.19 -15.43 -14.06
CA PRO A 26 12.81 -16.72 -13.72
C PRO A 26 12.46 -17.20 -12.30
N PHE A 27 11.36 -16.73 -11.72
CA PHE A 27 11.00 -16.96 -10.33
C PHE A 27 9.63 -17.64 -10.19
N SER A 28 9.51 -18.52 -9.20
CA SER A 28 8.28 -19.22 -8.83
C SER A 28 7.70 -18.77 -7.48
N HIS A 29 8.40 -17.85 -6.79
CA HIS A 29 8.02 -17.34 -5.48
C HIS A 29 8.01 -15.81 -5.50
N LEU A 30 7.30 -15.21 -4.55
CA LEU A 30 7.33 -13.77 -4.34
C LEU A 30 8.70 -13.35 -3.81
N ILE A 31 9.21 -12.19 -4.24
CA ILE A 31 10.51 -11.67 -3.78
C ILE A 31 10.27 -10.32 -3.11
N TYR A 32 10.74 -10.22 -1.87
CA TYR A 32 10.70 -9.01 -1.05
C TYR A 32 12.14 -8.65 -0.69
N PRO A 33 12.73 -7.62 -1.33
CA PRO A 33 14.04 -7.12 -0.93
C PRO A 33 14.02 -6.65 0.53
N VAL A 34 15.16 -6.77 1.21
CA VAL A 34 15.30 -6.23 2.57
C VAL A 34 15.11 -4.71 2.51
N PRO A 35 14.31 -4.11 3.41
CA PRO A 35 14.15 -2.66 3.47
C PRO A 35 15.51 -1.97 3.70
N GLU A 36 15.89 -1.07 2.79
CA GLU A 36 17.06 -0.20 2.93
C GLU A 36 16.56 1.24 3.16
N PRO A 37 17.18 2.04 4.05
CA PRO A 37 16.85 3.46 4.21
C PRO A 37 16.93 4.20 2.87
N GLY A 38 15.80 4.74 2.39
CA GLY A 38 15.70 5.42 1.10
C GLY A 38 15.67 4.51 -0.14
N GLY A 39 15.72 3.19 0.02
CA GLY A 39 15.64 2.21 -1.06
C GLY A 39 14.20 2.01 -1.55
N LEU A 40 14.03 1.90 -2.87
CA LEU A 40 12.78 1.46 -3.47
C LEU A 40 12.66 -0.07 -3.26
N GLY A 41 11.91 -0.49 -2.24
CA GLY A 41 11.62 -1.90 -1.95
C GLY A 41 10.67 -2.51 -2.99
N VAL A 42 11.12 -2.65 -4.24
CA VAL A 42 10.30 -3.17 -5.34
C VAL A 42 10.13 -4.68 -5.18
N HIS A 43 8.96 -5.09 -4.70
CA HIS A 43 8.62 -6.49 -4.62
C HIS A 43 8.37 -7.07 -6.02
N LEU A 44 8.61 -8.37 -6.17
CA LEU A 44 8.06 -9.16 -7.25
C LEU A 44 6.89 -9.97 -6.69
N THR A 45 5.72 -9.77 -7.27
CA THR A 45 4.56 -10.63 -7.06
C THR A 45 4.20 -11.39 -8.33
N LEU A 46 3.53 -12.52 -8.17
CA LEU A 46 3.01 -13.34 -9.25
C LEU A 46 1.50 -13.30 -9.16
N ASP A 47 0.82 -13.04 -10.28
CA ASP A 47 -0.62 -13.27 -10.33
C ASP A 47 -0.93 -14.77 -10.47
N MET A 48 -2.23 -15.11 -10.47
CA MET A 48 -2.68 -16.50 -10.52
C MET A 48 -2.28 -17.23 -11.81
N ALA A 49 -1.92 -16.51 -12.88
CA ALA A 49 -1.41 -17.08 -14.12
C ALA A 49 0.12 -17.18 -14.14
N GLY A 50 0.80 -16.75 -13.07
CA GLY A 50 2.25 -16.72 -12.96
C GLY A 50 2.89 -15.51 -13.64
N GLN A 51 2.12 -14.49 -14.05
CA GLN A 51 2.69 -13.28 -14.63
C GLN A 51 3.32 -12.42 -13.53
N ALA A 52 4.56 -12.00 -13.76
CA ALA A 52 5.28 -11.15 -12.81
C ALA A 52 4.77 -9.71 -12.83
N ARG A 53 4.62 -9.15 -11.62
CA ARG A 53 4.34 -7.74 -11.37
C ARG A 53 5.35 -7.20 -10.38
N PHE A 54 5.78 -5.98 -10.64
CA PHE A 54 6.78 -5.29 -9.86
C PHE A 54 6.15 -4.09 -9.16
N GLY A 55 6.50 -3.91 -7.90
CA GLY A 55 6.08 -2.77 -7.08
C GLY A 55 5.53 -3.18 -5.72
N PRO A 56 4.80 -2.29 -5.05
CA PRO A 56 4.59 -0.90 -5.45
C PRO A 56 5.84 -0.03 -5.18
N ASP A 57 5.93 1.10 -5.87
CA ASP A 57 6.72 2.22 -5.37
C ASP A 57 5.95 3.07 -4.33
N VAL A 58 6.48 4.25 -4.01
CA VAL A 58 5.79 5.25 -3.19
C VAL A 58 5.79 6.60 -3.92
N GLU A 59 4.61 7.17 -4.03
CA GLU A 59 4.32 8.49 -4.61
C GLU A 59 3.26 9.18 -3.75
N TRP A 60 3.63 10.28 -3.10
CA TRP A 60 2.66 11.08 -2.34
C TRP A 60 1.92 12.03 -3.28
N ILE A 61 0.59 12.06 -3.17
CA ILE A 61 -0.29 12.85 -4.05
C ILE A 61 -1.30 13.63 -3.22
N ASP A 62 -1.75 14.77 -3.72
CA ASP A 62 -2.72 15.64 -3.02
C ASP A 62 -4.18 15.31 -3.38
N ARG A 63 -4.39 14.57 -4.46
CA ARG A 63 -5.72 14.18 -4.97
C ARG A 63 -5.70 12.74 -5.44
N ILE A 64 -6.84 12.07 -5.35
CA ILE A 64 -7.02 10.71 -5.85
C ILE A 64 -6.77 10.70 -7.36
N ASP A 65 -5.75 9.94 -7.78
CA ASP A 65 -5.39 9.75 -9.17
C ASP A 65 -4.72 8.39 -9.37
N TYR A 66 -5.37 7.50 -10.12
CA TYR A 66 -4.90 6.14 -10.35
C TYR A 66 -4.09 5.97 -11.64
N ALA A 67 -3.89 7.03 -12.43
CA ALA A 67 -3.12 6.93 -13.68
C ALA A 67 -1.66 6.56 -13.40
N VAL A 68 -1.17 5.47 -13.99
CA VAL A 68 0.24 5.06 -13.84
C VAL A 68 1.08 5.81 -14.85
N ASP A 69 2.00 6.66 -14.39
CA ASP A 69 2.97 7.32 -15.26
C ASP A 69 4.02 6.30 -15.76
N PRO A 70 4.09 6.04 -17.08
CA PRO A 70 5.06 5.09 -17.64
C PRO A 70 6.52 5.46 -17.34
N ALA A 71 6.84 6.74 -17.19
CA ALA A 71 8.22 7.18 -16.93
C ALA A 71 8.75 6.71 -15.56
N ARG A 72 7.86 6.34 -14.63
CA ARG A 72 8.27 5.80 -13.33
C ARG A 72 8.94 4.42 -13.42
N ALA A 73 8.73 3.68 -14.52
CA ALA A 73 9.37 2.39 -14.77
C ALA A 73 10.91 2.48 -14.68
N GLU A 74 11.49 3.61 -15.08
CA GLU A 74 12.95 3.83 -15.05
C GLU A 74 13.54 3.63 -13.64
N ARG A 75 12.79 3.98 -12.59
CA ARG A 75 13.23 3.83 -11.19
C ARG A 75 13.21 2.37 -10.72
N PHE A 76 12.47 1.50 -11.41
CA PHE A 76 12.31 0.09 -11.03
C PHE A 76 13.48 -0.76 -11.53
N TYR A 77 14.05 -0.46 -12.70
CA TYR A 77 15.12 -1.26 -13.29
C TYR A 77 16.32 -1.47 -12.36
N PRO A 78 16.93 -0.43 -11.75
CA PRO A 78 18.07 -0.63 -10.85
C PRO A 78 17.71 -1.47 -9.61
N ALA A 79 16.50 -1.28 -9.07
CA ALA A 79 16.04 -2.01 -7.89
C ALA A 79 15.78 -3.49 -8.20
N ILE A 80 15.11 -3.80 -9.31
CA ILE A 80 14.83 -5.18 -9.74
C ILE A 80 16.14 -5.89 -10.11
N ARG A 81 17.07 -5.20 -10.78
CA ARG A 81 18.35 -5.79 -11.21
C ARG A 81 19.25 -6.22 -10.06
N LYS A 82 19.00 -5.77 -8.82
CA LYS A 82 19.67 -6.32 -7.62
C LYS A 82 19.40 -7.83 -7.45
N TYR A 83 18.21 -8.31 -7.80
CA TYR A 83 17.83 -9.73 -7.68
C TYR A 83 17.55 -10.41 -9.03
N TRP A 84 17.35 -9.64 -10.11
CA TRP A 84 17.23 -10.15 -11.48
C TRP A 84 18.12 -9.34 -12.45
N PRO A 85 19.46 -9.55 -12.44
CA PRO A 85 20.41 -8.75 -13.22
C PRO A 85 20.16 -8.76 -14.73
N THR A 86 19.54 -9.82 -15.24
CA THR A 86 19.28 -10.04 -16.67
C THR A 86 17.91 -9.52 -17.14
N LEU A 87 17.19 -8.74 -16.31
CA LEU A 87 15.95 -8.06 -16.72
C LEU A 87 16.18 -7.23 -18.01
N PRO A 88 15.49 -7.52 -19.13
CA PRO A 88 15.67 -6.79 -20.38
C PRO A 88 15.19 -5.34 -20.28
N ASP A 89 15.87 -4.42 -20.97
CA ASP A 89 15.41 -3.05 -21.13
C ASP A 89 14.03 -3.02 -21.83
N GLY A 90 13.18 -2.06 -21.46
CA GLY A 90 11.83 -1.91 -22.02
C GLY A 90 10.83 -3.03 -21.67
N ALA A 91 11.21 -4.02 -20.85
CA ALA A 91 10.32 -5.11 -20.46
C ALA A 91 9.18 -4.72 -19.50
N LEU A 92 9.26 -3.55 -18.84
CA LEU A 92 8.26 -3.11 -17.87
C LEU A 92 7.15 -2.31 -18.56
N MET A 93 5.91 -2.72 -18.34
CA MET A 93 4.72 -2.05 -18.88
C MET A 93 3.86 -1.50 -17.73
N PRO A 94 3.32 -0.28 -17.84
CA PRO A 94 2.38 0.25 -16.85
C PRO A 94 1.24 -0.74 -16.63
N SER A 95 0.92 -1.02 -15.37
CA SER A 95 -0.18 -1.92 -15.02
C SER A 95 -1.27 -1.17 -14.27
N TYR A 96 -1.22 -1.15 -12.94
CA TYR A 96 -2.22 -0.50 -12.10
C TYR A 96 -1.55 0.25 -10.95
N SER A 97 -2.32 1.05 -10.24
CA SER A 97 -1.88 1.66 -8.98
C SER A 97 -2.90 1.43 -7.87
N GLY A 98 -2.43 1.52 -6.64
CA GLY A 98 -3.27 1.59 -5.44
C GLY A 98 -2.86 2.79 -4.60
N ILE A 99 -3.77 3.29 -3.77
CA ILE A 99 -3.50 4.43 -2.87
C ILE A 99 -3.72 3.95 -1.43
N ARG A 100 -2.69 4.09 -0.60
CA ARG A 100 -2.77 3.78 0.83
C ARG A 100 -3.41 4.96 1.58
N PRO A 101 -4.40 4.72 2.45
CA PRO A 101 -5.00 5.76 3.27
C PRO A 101 -4.08 6.08 4.45
N LYS A 102 -3.21 7.09 4.32
CA LYS A 102 -2.28 7.48 5.38
C LYS A 102 -2.93 8.49 6.33
N ILE A 103 -2.59 8.44 7.60
CA ILE A 103 -3.00 9.38 8.66
C ILE A 103 -1.82 10.15 9.25
N VAL A 104 -0.62 9.95 8.71
CA VAL A 104 0.60 10.70 9.06
C VAL A 104 1.24 11.28 7.80
N PRO A 105 1.97 12.42 7.91
CA PRO A 105 2.60 13.05 6.76
C PRO A 105 3.79 12.22 6.23
N PRO A 106 4.27 12.54 5.00
CA PRO A 106 5.40 11.85 4.36
C PRO A 106 6.67 11.73 5.21
N ALA A 107 6.92 12.71 6.08
CA ALA A 107 8.09 12.73 6.95
C ALA A 107 8.10 11.63 8.02
N VAL A 108 6.93 11.13 8.41
CA VAL A 108 6.78 10.05 9.39
C VAL A 108 6.66 8.70 8.68
N ALA A 109 5.91 8.66 7.59
CA ALA A 109 5.70 7.53 6.66
C ALA A 109 5.10 6.22 7.25
N THR A 110 5.24 5.98 8.56
CA THR A 110 4.79 4.78 9.28
C THR A 110 3.78 5.17 10.35
N GLN A 111 2.72 4.37 10.47
CA GLN A 111 1.61 4.56 11.40
C GLN A 111 1.06 3.17 11.77
N ASP A 112 0.32 3.08 12.87
CA ASP A 112 -0.55 1.94 13.13
C ASP A 112 -1.96 2.20 12.55
N PHE A 113 -2.81 1.16 12.52
CA PHE A 113 -4.25 1.34 12.30
C PHE A 113 -4.85 2.12 13.46
N LEU A 114 -5.82 2.99 13.15
CA LEU A 114 -6.59 3.71 14.16
C LEU A 114 -8.05 3.26 14.06
N ILE A 115 -8.46 2.41 15.01
CA ILE A 115 -9.83 1.96 15.16
C ILE A 115 -10.37 2.64 16.42
N GLN A 116 -11.45 3.40 16.27
CA GLN A 116 -12.07 4.14 17.38
C GLN A 116 -13.54 3.77 17.49
N GLY A 117 -14.01 3.55 18.72
CA GLY A 117 -15.42 3.32 19.03
C GLY A 117 -16.02 4.38 19.96
N PRO A 118 -17.28 4.17 20.42
CA PRO A 118 -17.98 5.12 21.28
C PRO A 118 -17.24 5.48 22.57
N THR A 119 -16.43 4.57 23.11
CA THR A 119 -15.60 4.81 24.31
C THR A 119 -14.46 5.79 24.07
N ASP A 120 -14.00 5.94 22.82
CA ASP A 120 -12.88 6.80 22.47
C ASP A 120 -13.35 8.22 22.12
N HIS A 121 -14.43 8.33 21.33
CA HIS A 121 -14.91 9.61 20.80
C HIS A 121 -16.27 10.06 21.35
N GLY A 122 -16.96 9.25 22.16
CA GLY A 122 -18.22 9.61 22.81
C GLY A 122 -19.47 9.59 21.93
N VAL A 123 -19.39 9.04 20.70
CA VAL A 123 -20.52 9.01 19.75
C VAL A 123 -21.08 7.60 19.69
N ALA A 124 -22.30 7.41 20.21
CA ALA A 124 -22.97 6.12 20.21
C ALA A 124 -23.24 5.61 18.78
N GLY A 125 -22.99 4.33 18.53
CA GLY A 125 -23.25 3.68 17.25
C GLY A 125 -22.30 4.04 16.10
N LEU A 126 -21.22 4.79 16.37
CA LEU A 126 -20.18 5.10 15.39
C LEU A 126 -18.90 4.33 15.74
N ILE A 127 -18.30 3.71 14.72
CA ILE A 127 -16.95 3.13 14.78
C ILE A 127 -16.20 3.64 13.55
N ASN A 128 -15.01 4.23 13.77
CA ASN A 128 -14.16 4.73 12.69
C ASN A 128 -12.96 3.80 12.49
N LEU A 129 -12.64 3.54 11.22
CA LEU A 129 -11.45 2.80 10.81
C LEU A 129 -10.59 3.72 9.95
N PHE A 130 -9.56 4.30 10.53
CA PHE A 130 -8.62 5.17 9.84
C PHE A 130 -7.28 4.48 9.64
N GLY A 131 -6.59 4.87 8.58
CA GLY A 131 -5.21 4.43 8.38
C GLY A 131 -5.05 2.95 7.99
N ILE A 132 -6.13 2.26 7.58
CA ILE A 132 -6.12 0.83 7.24
C ILE A 132 -5.39 0.60 5.91
N GLU A 133 -4.07 0.68 5.95
CA GLU A 133 -3.16 0.34 4.85
C GLU A 133 -2.72 -1.12 4.92
N SER A 134 -1.55 -1.49 4.38
CA SER A 134 -1.00 -2.84 4.56
C SER A 134 -0.64 -3.07 6.04
N PRO A 135 -0.97 -4.23 6.65
CA PRO A 135 -1.48 -5.46 6.05
C PRO A 135 -3.02 -5.65 6.13
N GLY A 136 -3.82 -4.62 5.89
CA GLY A 136 -5.27 -4.56 6.12
C GLY A 136 -6.10 -5.65 5.44
N LEU A 137 -5.71 -6.08 4.23
CA LEU A 137 -6.35 -7.23 3.59
C LEU A 137 -6.09 -8.52 4.37
N THR A 138 -4.83 -8.76 4.76
CA THR A 138 -4.42 -9.95 5.53
C THR A 138 -5.06 -9.97 6.92
N SER A 139 -5.20 -8.80 7.56
CA SER A 139 -5.80 -8.67 8.89
C SER A 139 -7.32 -8.44 8.86
N SER A 140 -7.97 -8.49 7.70
CA SER A 140 -9.37 -8.05 7.53
C SER A 140 -10.36 -8.75 8.45
N LEU A 141 -10.23 -10.06 8.66
CA LEU A 141 -11.12 -10.81 9.55
C LEU A 141 -10.90 -10.43 11.01
N ALA A 142 -9.64 -10.32 11.45
CA ALA A 142 -9.33 -9.89 12.82
C ALA A 142 -9.80 -8.45 13.10
N VAL A 143 -9.71 -7.57 12.10
CA VAL A 143 -10.28 -6.22 12.18
C VAL A 143 -11.80 -6.28 12.32
N ALA A 144 -12.47 -7.15 11.56
CA ALA A 144 -13.92 -7.33 11.67
C ALA A 144 -14.35 -7.86 13.04
N ASP A 145 -13.62 -8.84 13.60
CA ASP A 145 -13.88 -9.37 14.94
C ASP A 145 -13.74 -8.27 16.00
N HIS A 146 -12.67 -7.48 15.93
CA HIS A 146 -12.46 -6.35 16.86
C HIS A 146 -13.56 -5.28 16.73
N VAL A 147 -14.01 -4.98 15.51
CA VAL A 147 -15.16 -4.08 15.29
C VAL A 147 -16.45 -4.67 15.87
N GLY A 148 -16.63 -5.99 15.79
CA GLY A 148 -17.75 -6.70 16.42
C GLY A 148 -17.76 -6.53 17.94
N GLU A 149 -16.61 -6.71 18.59
CA GLU A 149 -16.44 -6.50 20.04
C GLU A 149 -16.81 -5.07 20.45
N LEU A 150 -16.33 -4.07 19.69
CA LEU A 150 -16.65 -2.65 19.92
C LEU A 150 -18.14 -2.34 19.71
N ALA A 151 -18.80 -3.08 18.83
CA ALA A 151 -20.24 -2.98 18.58
C ALA A 151 -21.10 -3.77 19.58
N GLY A 152 -20.48 -4.61 20.43
CA GLY A 152 -21.18 -5.48 21.39
C GLY A 152 -21.86 -6.71 20.75
N LEU A 153 -21.30 -7.23 19.66
CA LEU A 153 -21.74 -8.44 18.97
C LEU A 153 -21.07 -9.72 19.49
#